data_AF-A0A2H1EHK7-F1
#
_entry.id   AF-A0A2H1EHK7-F1
#
_cell.length_a   1.000
_cell.length_b   1.000
_cell.length_c   1.000
_cell.angle_alpha   90.00
_cell.angle_beta   90.00
_cell.angle_gamma   90.00
#
_symmetry.space_group_name_H-M   'P 1'
#
loop_
_entity.id
_entity.type
_entity.pdbx_description
1 polymer ?
#
loop_
_entity_poly.entity_id
_entity_poly.type
_entity_poly.pdbx_seq_one_letter_code
_entity_poly.pdbx_strand_id
1 'polypeptide(L)'
;MEKNQKFLVSVLCAISIVGAFGIPLGDPKFIIQAFSLEFSFIALAAISFKKFRYAYIPNFIIALVVIIGNTVSPKHLEIMSTFHPFYNAIVLIVGGYILQGLLLVSNARSLQEYKKTRVTQ
;
A
#
# COMPACT_ATOMS: atom_id res chain seq x y z
N MET A 1 -6.07 2.90 -20.51
CA MET A 1 -5.39 2.43 -19.29
C MET A 1 -5.16 0.94 -19.42
N GLU A 2 -3.90 0.51 -19.38
CA GLU A 2 -3.51 -0.90 -19.53
C GLU A 2 -4.07 -1.75 -18.38
N LYS A 3 -4.22 -3.06 -18.61
CA LYS A 3 -4.83 -3.99 -17.65
C LYS A 3 -4.08 -3.97 -16.30
N ASN A 4 -2.76 -3.93 -16.30
CA ASN A 4 -1.98 -3.92 -15.07
C ASN A 4 -2.08 -2.58 -14.33
N GLN A 5 -2.15 -1.46 -15.05
CA GLN A 5 -2.36 -0.15 -14.42
C GLN A 5 -3.74 -0.10 -13.73
N LYS A 6 -4.80 -0.66 -14.35
CA LYS A 6 -6.12 -0.81 -13.71
C LYS A 6 -6.05 -1.64 -12.43
N PHE A 7 -5.35 -2.76 -12.49
CA PHE A 7 -5.16 -3.63 -11.34
C PHE A 7 -4.39 -2.93 -10.21
N LEU A 8 -3.31 -2.21 -10.53
CA LEU A 8 -2.53 -1.43 -9.57
C LEU A 8 -3.38 -0.35 -8.87
N VAL A 9 -4.18 0.41 -9.62
CA VAL A 9 -5.08 1.42 -9.02
C VAL A 9 -6.10 0.75 -8.10
N SER A 10 -6.64 -0.42 -8.49
CA SER A 10 -7.54 -1.18 -7.62
C SER A 10 -6.86 -1.63 -6.32
N VAL A 11 -5.58 -2.03 -6.37
CA VAL A 11 -4.81 -2.39 -5.17
C VAL A 11 -4.61 -1.16 -4.28
N LEU A 12 -4.27 0.00 -4.84
CA LEU A 12 -4.14 1.25 -4.07
C LEU A 12 -5.47 1.65 -3.41
N CYS A 13 -6.60 1.51 -4.11
CA CYS A 13 -7.92 1.73 -3.51
C CYS A 13 -8.20 0.75 -2.36
N ALA A 14 -7.86 -0.53 -2.53
CA ALA A 14 -8.02 -1.52 -1.46
C ALA A 14 -7.15 -1.20 -0.23
N ILE A 15 -5.91 -0.76 -0.45
CA ILE A 15 -5.02 -0.27 0.63
C ILE A 15 -5.69 0.86 1.38
N SER A 16 -6.25 1.84 0.66
CA SER A 16 -6.90 2.98 1.30
C SER A 16 -8.13 2.62 2.12
N ILE A 17 -8.95 1.68 1.62
CA ILE A 17 -10.12 1.19 2.36
C ILE A 17 -9.66 0.48 3.65
N VAL A 18 -8.70 -0.44 3.55
CA VAL A 18 -8.18 -1.17 4.72
C VAL A 18 -7.46 -0.24 5.69
N GLY A 19 -6.72 0.75 5.18
CA GLY A 19 -6.04 1.79 5.95
C GLY A 19 -7.01 2.63 6.77
N ALA A 20 -8.12 3.06 6.17
CA ALA A 20 -9.18 3.79 6.89
C ALA A 20 -9.77 2.98 8.06
N PHE A 21 -9.95 1.65 7.90
CA PHE A 21 -10.34 0.77 9.00
C PHE A 21 -9.22 0.54 10.03
N GLY A 22 -7.96 0.63 9.61
CA GLY A 22 -6.79 0.45 10.47
C GLY A 22 -6.46 1.66 11.37
N ILE A 23 -6.76 2.89 10.93
CA ILE A 23 -6.52 4.13 11.69
C ILE A 23 -7.07 4.05 13.13
N PRO A 24 -8.36 3.72 13.37
CA PRO A 24 -8.89 3.67 14.74
C PRO A 24 -8.30 2.54 15.60
N LEU A 25 -7.68 1.53 14.99
CA LEU A 25 -7.08 0.38 15.68
C LEU A 25 -5.61 0.64 16.07
N GLY A 26 -5.02 1.70 15.51
CA GLY A 26 -3.63 2.09 15.73
C GLY A 26 -3.34 2.62 17.14
N ASP A 27 -2.12 3.09 17.35
CA ASP A 27 -1.79 3.90 18.53
C ASP A 27 -2.14 5.38 18.24
N PRO A 28 -2.97 6.04 19.08
CA PRO A 28 -3.37 7.43 18.89
C PRO A 28 -2.21 8.41 18.70
N LYS A 29 -1.02 8.11 19.23
CA LYS A 29 0.19 8.93 19.05
C LYS A 29 0.61 9.06 17.59
N PHE A 30 0.23 8.11 16.73
CA PHE A 30 0.62 8.05 15.33
C PHE A 30 -0.51 8.48 14.37
N ILE A 31 -1.57 9.11 14.88
CA ILE A 31 -2.75 9.43 14.07
C ILE A 31 -2.42 10.36 12.89
N ILE A 32 -1.54 11.36 13.11
CA ILE A 32 -1.11 12.31 12.08
C ILE A 32 -0.35 11.56 10.97
N GLN A 33 0.54 10.65 11.35
CA GLN A 33 1.33 9.83 10.44
C GLN A 33 0.43 8.87 9.66
N ALA A 34 -0.57 8.29 10.31
CA ALA A 34 -1.54 7.40 9.67
C ALA A 34 -2.36 8.13 8.60
N PHE A 35 -2.87 9.33 8.91
CA PHE A 35 -3.53 10.17 7.91
C PHE A 35 -2.60 10.58 6.77
N SER A 36 -1.37 10.99 7.08
CA SER A 36 -0.39 11.36 6.05
C SER A 36 -0.10 10.21 5.07
N LEU A 37 0.03 8.99 5.59
CA LEU A 37 0.22 7.79 4.79
C LEU A 37 -1.02 7.46 3.95
N GLU A 38 -2.21 7.58 4.53
CA GLU A 38 -3.48 7.35 3.85
C GLU A 38 -3.68 8.32 2.68
N PHE A 39 -3.48 9.62 2.91
CA PHE A 39 -3.51 10.63 1.84
C PHE A 39 -2.46 10.37 0.76
N SER A 40 -1.29 9.84 1.13
CA SER A 40 -0.26 9.47 0.17
C SER A 40 -0.72 8.33 -0.75
N PHE A 41 -1.39 7.30 -0.21
CA PHE A 41 -1.97 6.23 -1.03
C PHE A 41 -3.07 6.73 -1.97
N ILE A 42 -3.96 7.61 -1.49
CA ILE A 42 -5.00 8.23 -2.32
C ILE A 42 -4.39 9.07 -3.45
N ALA A 43 -3.39 9.89 -3.13
CA ALA A 43 -2.67 10.68 -4.12
C ALA A 43 -1.97 9.78 -5.15
N LEU A 44 -1.34 8.70 -4.71
CA LEU A 44 -0.70 7.73 -5.60
C LEU A 44 -1.69 6.97 -6.46
N ALA A 45 -2.90 6.69 -5.98
CA ALA A 45 -3.97 6.13 -6.79
C ALA A 45 -4.36 7.09 -7.93
N ALA A 46 -4.55 8.37 -7.61
CA ALA A 46 -4.88 9.39 -8.60
C ALA A 46 -3.76 9.61 -9.62
N ILE A 47 -2.50 9.68 -9.17
CA ILE A 47 -1.34 9.83 -10.06
C ILE A 47 -1.15 8.57 -10.91
N SER A 48 -1.28 7.39 -10.32
CA SER A 48 -1.18 6.11 -11.04
C SER A 48 -2.27 5.97 -12.09
N PHE A 49 -3.48 6.50 -11.85
CA PHE A 49 -4.56 6.56 -12.83
C PHE A 49 -4.22 7.49 -14.00
N LYS A 50 -3.71 8.69 -13.72
CA LYS A 50 -3.46 9.71 -14.76
C LYS A 50 -2.15 9.52 -15.52
N LYS A 51 -1.04 9.29 -14.82
CA LYS A 51 0.32 9.20 -15.36
C LYS A 51 1.21 8.28 -14.51
N PHE A 52 1.20 6.99 -14.85
CA PHE A 52 1.99 5.95 -14.17
C PHE A 52 3.49 6.28 -14.04
N ARG A 53 4.09 7.00 -15.01
CA ARG A 53 5.51 7.41 -14.99
C ARG A 53 5.95 8.20 -13.75
N TYR A 54 5.02 8.82 -13.02
CA TYR A 54 5.34 9.58 -11.82
C TYR A 54 4.99 8.83 -10.54
N ALA A 55 4.26 7.72 -10.64
CA ALA A 55 3.83 6.94 -9.48
C ALA A 55 4.69 5.71 -9.21
N TYR A 56 5.37 5.14 -10.21
CA TYR A 56 6.03 3.85 -10.03
C TYR A 56 7.15 3.87 -8.99
N ILE A 57 7.99 4.92 -8.90
CA ILE A 57 9.03 5.01 -7.86
C ILE A 57 8.38 5.21 -6.48
N PRO A 58 7.50 6.21 -6.27
CA PRO A 58 6.80 6.37 -4.99
C PRO A 58 6.06 5.12 -4.50
N ASN A 59 5.41 4.36 -5.39
CA ASN A 59 4.70 3.13 -5.04
C ASN A 59 5.63 2.08 -4.43
N PHE A 60 6.87 1.94 -4.93
CA PHE A 60 7.86 1.05 -4.31
C PHE A 60 8.29 1.55 -2.94
N ILE A 61 8.61 2.85 -2.83
CA ILE A 61 9.08 3.45 -1.60
C ILE A 61 8.03 3.31 -0.50
N ILE A 62 6.78 3.71 -0.76
CA ILE A 62 5.74 3.69 0.26
C ILE A 62 5.42 2.26 0.70
N ALA A 63 5.41 1.28 -0.21
CA ALA A 63 5.18 -0.12 0.14
C ALA A 63 6.27 -0.65 1.08
N LEU A 64 7.54 -0.33 0.80
CA LEU A 64 8.65 -0.72 1.66
C LEU A 64 8.59 -0.02 3.03
N VAL A 65 8.25 1.27 3.06
CA VAL A 65 8.07 2.03 4.30
C VAL A 65 7.01 1.38 5.18
N VAL A 66 5.87 0.96 4.61
CA VAL A 66 4.80 0.29 5.38
C VAL A 66 5.24 -1.07 5.89
N ILE A 67 5.87 -1.90 5.05
CA ILE A 67 6.36 -3.22 5.47
C ILE A 67 7.37 -3.08 6.61
N ILE A 68 8.34 -2.19 6.47
CA ILE A 68 9.37 -1.95 7.50
C ILE A 68 8.74 -1.40 8.77
N GLY A 69 7.87 -0.38 8.65
CA GLY A 69 7.19 0.22 9.80
C GLY A 69 6.37 -0.78 10.60
N ASN A 70 5.66 -1.67 9.90
CA ASN A 70 4.87 -2.73 10.53
C ASN A 70 5.73 -3.84 11.15
N THR A 71 6.90 -4.11 10.57
CA THR A 71 7.83 -5.13 11.09
C THR A 71 8.56 -4.64 12.35
N VAL A 72 8.88 -3.34 12.42
CA VAL A 72 9.62 -2.73 13.54
C VAL A 72 8.70 -2.39 14.72
N SER A 73 7.39 -2.28 14.50
CA SER A 73 6.44 -1.89 15.56
C SER A 73 6.16 -3.05 16.53
N PRO A 74 6.56 -2.94 17.83
CA PRO A 74 6.35 -4.01 18.80
C PRO A 74 4.86 -4.30 19.03
N LYS A 75 3.99 -3.28 18.93
CA LYS A 75 2.54 -3.43 19.01
C LYS A 75 1.98 -4.26 17.85
N HIS A 76 2.55 -4.13 16.64
CA HIS A 76 2.15 -4.95 15.50
C HIS A 76 2.58 -6.42 15.70
N LEU A 77 3.80 -6.64 16.21
CA LEU A 77 4.29 -8.00 16.52
C LEU A 77 3.45 -8.67 17.60
N GLU A 78 3.07 -7.94 18.66
CA GLU A 78 2.22 -8.44 19.72
C GLU A 78 0.82 -8.84 19.20
N ILE A 79 0.16 -7.97 18.43
CA ILE A 79 -1.18 -8.25 17.88
C ILE A 79 -1.14 -9.40 16.87
N MET A 80 -0.10 -9.49 16.03
CA MET A 80 0.04 -10.58 15.05
C MET A 80 0.38 -11.92 15.71
N SER A 81 1.16 -11.93 16.80
CA SER A 81 1.55 -13.16 17.49
C SER A 81 0.44 -13.68 18.40
N THR A 82 -0.29 -12.79 19.07
CA THR A 82 -1.38 -13.15 19.98
C THR A 82 -2.71 -13.36 19.26
N PHE A 83 -2.82 -12.91 18.00
CA PHE A 83 -4.07 -12.89 17.22
C PHE A 83 -5.25 -12.26 17.98
N HIS A 84 -4.98 -11.42 18.97
CA HIS A 84 -5.97 -10.86 19.85
C HIS A 84 -5.78 -9.34 19.99
N PRO A 85 -6.76 -8.50 19.60
CA PRO A 85 -8.04 -8.85 18.98
C PRO A 85 -7.91 -9.33 17.53
N PHE A 86 -8.63 -10.39 17.17
CA PHE A 86 -8.52 -11.05 15.85
C PHE A 86 -8.79 -10.13 14.66
N TYR A 87 -9.76 -9.23 14.80
CA TYR A 87 -10.07 -8.22 13.78
C TYR A 87 -8.87 -7.32 13.47
N ASN A 88 -8.14 -6.89 14.51
CA ASN A 88 -6.97 -6.03 14.36
C ASN A 88 -5.84 -6.81 13.67
N ALA A 89 -5.61 -8.07 14.06
CA ALA A 89 -4.62 -8.92 13.42
C ALA A 89 -4.88 -9.10 11.92
N ILE A 90 -6.15 -9.31 11.51
CA ILE A 90 -6.51 -9.40 10.09
C ILE A 90 -6.19 -8.09 9.36
N VAL A 91 -6.65 -6.94 9.89
CA VAL A 91 -6.43 -5.64 9.25
C VAL A 91 -4.93 -5.35 9.09
N LEU A 92 -4.14 -5.66 10.12
CA LEU A 92 -2.68 -5.50 10.10
C LEU A 92 -1.98 -6.43 9.10
N ILE A 93 -2.35 -7.73 9.05
CA ILE A 93 -1.72 -8.69 8.14
C ILE A 93 -2.09 -8.35 6.68
N VAL A 94 -3.39 -8.11 6.44
CA VAL A 94 -3.91 -7.82 5.11
C VAL A 94 -3.38 -6.47 4.61
N GLY A 95 -3.60 -5.40 5.38
CA GLY A 95 -3.18 -4.05 5.00
C GLY A 95 -1.68 -3.85 5.01
N GLY A 96 -0.99 -4.48 5.97
CA GLY A 96 0.43 -4.25 6.23
C GLY A 96 1.39 -5.08 5.41
N TYR A 97 0.99 -6.26 4.94
CA TYR A 97 1.87 -7.16 4.19
C TYR A 97 1.25 -7.67 2.89
N ILE A 98 0.03 -8.21 2.94
CA ILE A 98 -0.58 -8.82 1.74
C ILE A 98 -0.81 -7.75 0.66
N LEU A 99 -1.47 -6.64 1.03
CA LEU A 99 -1.73 -5.56 0.09
C LEU A 99 -0.45 -4.83 -0.35
N GLN A 100 0.56 -4.73 0.54
CA GLN A 100 1.85 -4.13 0.18
C GLN A 100 2.63 -5.03 -0.80
N GLY A 101 2.61 -6.35 -0.60
CA GLY A 101 3.15 -7.32 -1.56
C GLY A 101 2.45 -7.24 -2.91
N LEU A 102 1.12 -7.11 -2.92
CA LEU A 102 0.34 -6.89 -4.14
C LEU A 102 0.68 -5.56 -4.82
N LEU A 103 0.91 -4.49 -4.05
CA LEU A 103 1.36 -3.20 -4.60
C LEU A 103 2.72 -3.35 -5.28
N LEU A 104 3.70 -3.99 -4.63
CA LEU A 104 5.02 -4.24 -5.21
C LEU A 104 4.94 -5.03 -6.53
N VAL A 105 4.20 -6.14 -6.54
CA VAL A 105 4.07 -7.02 -7.72
C VAL A 105 3.32 -6.32 -8.86
N SER A 106 2.19 -5.68 -8.58
CA SER A 106 1.39 -4.97 -9.59
C SER A 106 2.14 -3.77 -10.17
N ASN A 107 2.93 -3.07 -9.35
CA ASN A 107 3.76 -1.96 -9.77
C ASN A 107 4.94 -2.41 -10.63
N ALA A 108 5.60 -3.52 -10.27
CA ALA A 108 6.66 -4.12 -11.08
C ALA A 108 6.15 -4.57 -12.46
N ARG A 109 4.98 -5.22 -12.51
CA ARG A 109 4.34 -5.63 -13.78
C ARG A 109 3.98 -4.42 -14.65
N SER A 110 3.37 -3.39 -14.06
CA SER A 110 3.03 -2.16 -14.77
C SER A 110 4.28 -1.43 -15.29
N LEU A 111 5.40 -1.48 -14.55
CA LEU A 111 6.68 -0.93 -14.99
C LEU A 111 7.28 -1.69 -16.17
N GLN A 112 7.17 -3.02 -16.19
CA GLN A 112 7.63 -3.83 -17.32
C GLN A 112 6.84 -3.51 -18.59
N GLU A 113 5.52 -3.37 -18.49
CA GLU A 113 4.68 -2.96 -19.63
C GLU A 113 5.01 -1.54 -20.11
N TYR A 114 5.13 -0.59 -19.18
CA TYR A 114 5.53 0.78 -19.49
C TYR A 114 6.88 0.87 -20.21
N LYS A 115 7.86 0.04 -19.81
CA LYS A 115 9.16 -0.04 -20.47
C LYS A 115 9.04 -0.65 -21.87
N LYS A 116 8.24 -1.71 -22.06
CA LYS A 116 8.02 -2.34 -23.37
C LYS A 116 7.39 -1.37 -24.37
N THR A 117 6.37 -0.62 -23.95
CA THR A 117 5.69 0.35 -24.84
C THR A 117 6.58 1.54 -25.18
N ARG A 118 7.49 1.96 -24.30
CA ARG A 118 8.49 3.00 -24.56
C ARG A 118 9.63 2.58 -25.48
N VAL A 119 10.03 1.31 -25.46
CA VAL A 119 11.13 0.78 -26.30
C VAL A 119 10.64 0.41 -27.71
N THR A 120 9.33 0.20 -27.88
CA THR A 120 8.71 -0.13 -29.17
C THR A 120 8.20 1.13 -29.92
N GLN A 121 8.31 2.32 -29.32
CA GLN A 121 8.02 3.62 -29.95
C GLN A 121 9.31 4.30 -30.37
#